data_AF-A0A6V8KX22-F1
#
_entry.id   AF-A0A6V8KX22-F1
#
_cell.length_a   1.000
_cell.length_b   1.000
_cell.length_c   1.000
_cell.angle_alpha   90.00
_cell.angle_beta   90.00
_cell.angle_gamma   90.00
#
_symmetry.space_group_name_H-M   'P 1'
#
loop_
_entity.id
_entity.type
_entity.pdbx_description
1 polymer ?
#
loop_
_entity_poly.entity_id
_entity_poly.type
_entity_poly.pdbx_seq_one_letter_code
_entity_poly.pdbx_strand_id
1 'polypeptide(L)'
;MAAGTKTSLPGTVEAAAVPVVAAWTGREVASLRLAYRMSKREFAERLGMTHRVVALWENQERPISPVGQQALDTMLDRADRQTVARFLLATGQAGCPCRIGHHRLPGEHT
;
A
#
# COMPACT_ATOMS: atom_id res chain seq x y z
N MET A 1 4.05 13.76 47.28
CA MET A 1 4.06 13.65 45.80
C MET A 1 3.92 12.18 45.42
N ALA A 2 2.72 11.74 45.07
CA ALA A 2 2.47 10.46 44.39
C ALA A 2 1.06 10.54 43.79
N ALA A 3 0.97 10.58 42.46
CA ALA A 3 -0.30 10.47 41.76
C ALA A 3 -0.06 9.89 40.36
N GLY A 4 -0.87 8.89 40.01
CA GLY A 4 -1.18 8.59 38.62
C GLY A 4 -0.49 7.36 38.05
N THR A 5 -0.85 6.18 38.54
CA THR A 5 -0.85 4.95 37.73
C THR A 5 -1.69 5.19 36.47
N LYS A 6 -1.06 5.33 35.30
CA LYS A 6 -1.79 5.26 34.03
C LYS A 6 -2.02 3.80 33.69
N THR A 7 -3.15 3.28 34.16
CA THR A 7 -3.81 2.11 33.59
C THR A 7 -4.03 2.36 32.10
N SER A 8 -3.19 1.79 31.25
CA SER A 8 -3.54 1.64 29.83
C SER A 8 -4.19 0.28 29.68
N LEU A 9 -5.50 0.29 29.54
CA LEU A 9 -6.30 -0.84 29.09
C LEU A 9 -5.70 -1.42 27.80
N PRO A 10 -5.78 -2.74 27.56
CA PRO A 10 -5.46 -3.32 26.28
C PRO A 10 -6.50 -2.84 25.28
N GLY A 11 -6.14 -1.84 24.48
CA GLY A 11 -6.90 -1.48 23.29
C GLY A 11 -6.99 -2.74 22.44
N THR A 12 -8.21 -3.18 22.16
CA THR A 12 -8.56 -4.19 21.18
C THR A 12 -7.59 -4.08 20.02
N VAL A 13 -6.71 -5.08 19.84
CA VAL A 13 -5.94 -5.22 18.60
C VAL A 13 -6.97 -5.60 17.54
N GLU A 14 -7.66 -4.59 17.04
CA GLU A 14 -8.24 -4.62 15.71
C GLU A 14 -7.05 -4.92 14.82
N ALA A 15 -6.89 -6.19 14.49
CA ALA A 15 -5.95 -6.68 13.51
C ALA A 15 -6.37 -5.99 12.21
N ALA A 16 -5.84 -4.78 12.02
CA ALA A 16 -5.88 -4.08 10.76
C ALA A 16 -5.16 -5.03 9.81
N ALA A 17 -5.95 -5.79 9.05
CA ALA A 17 -5.41 -6.73 8.08
C ALA A 17 -4.47 -5.92 7.19
N VAL A 18 -3.16 -6.21 7.30
CA VAL A 18 -2.16 -5.56 6.48
C VAL A 18 -2.52 -5.91 5.03
N PRO A 19 -2.77 -4.92 4.16
CA PRO A 19 -3.23 -5.24 2.83
C PRO A 19 -2.12 -5.97 2.07
N VAL A 20 -2.47 -7.15 1.58
CA VAL A 20 -1.55 -7.98 0.79
C VAL A 20 -1.60 -7.50 -0.65
N VAL A 21 -0.45 -7.03 -1.15
CA VAL A 21 -0.27 -6.66 -2.55
C VAL A 21 0.22 -7.90 -3.29
N ALA A 22 -0.65 -8.54 -4.08
CA ALA A 22 -0.30 -9.79 -4.78
C ALA A 22 0.84 -9.63 -5.79
N ALA A 23 0.98 -8.45 -6.40
CA ALA A 23 2.10 -8.10 -7.26
C ALA A 23 2.32 -6.59 -7.23
N TRP A 24 3.54 -6.17 -6.89
CA TRP A 24 3.93 -4.76 -6.99
C TRP A 24 4.11 -4.37 -8.45
N THR A 25 3.42 -3.32 -8.90
CA THR A 25 3.74 -2.61 -10.15
C THR A 25 4.26 -1.21 -9.86
N GLY A 26 4.75 -0.52 -10.89
CA GLY A 26 5.20 0.87 -10.77
C GLY A 26 4.16 1.81 -10.19
N ARG A 27 2.87 1.54 -10.46
CA ARG A 27 1.75 2.31 -9.92
C ARG A 27 1.62 2.12 -8.41
N GLU A 28 1.67 0.88 -7.91
CA GLU A 28 1.62 0.63 -6.46
C GLU A 28 2.83 1.22 -5.74
N VAL A 29 4.02 1.17 -6.35
CA VAL A 29 5.22 1.81 -5.78
C VAL A 29 5.02 3.33 -5.63
N ALA A 30 4.53 3.98 -6.69
CA ALA A 30 4.24 5.41 -6.65
C ALA A 30 3.16 5.74 -5.60
N SER A 31 2.09 4.94 -5.53
CA SER A 31 1.04 5.07 -4.52
C SER A 31 1.59 4.92 -3.10
N LEU A 32 2.45 3.93 -2.82
CA LEU A 32 3.05 3.74 -1.51
C LEU A 32 3.94 4.92 -1.12
N ARG A 33 4.79 5.40 -2.04
CA ARG A 33 5.64 6.56 -1.79
C ARG A 33 4.84 7.82 -1.48
N LEU A 34 3.80 8.09 -2.28
CA LEU A 34 2.93 9.25 -2.06
C LEU A 34 2.11 9.10 -0.77
N ALA A 35 1.71 7.87 -0.42
CA ALA A 35 1.08 7.58 0.87
C ALA A 35 2.03 7.92 2.03
N TYR A 36 3.33 7.66 1.92
CA TYR A 36 4.33 8.11 2.90
C TYR A 36 4.65 9.61 2.85
N ARG A 37 4.19 10.34 1.82
CA ARG A 37 4.52 11.75 1.54
C ARG A 37 6.03 12.00 1.35
N MET A 38 6.73 11.04 0.78
CA MET A 38 8.19 11.12 0.58
C MET A 38 8.56 11.48 -0.86
N SER A 39 9.72 12.14 -0.99
CA SER A 39 10.40 12.23 -2.28
C SER A 39 10.90 10.86 -2.74
N LYS A 40 11.19 10.70 -4.04
CA LYS A 40 11.79 9.46 -4.57
C LYS A 40 13.11 9.11 -3.89
N ARG A 41 13.89 10.14 -3.50
CA ARG A 41 15.18 9.97 -2.84
C ARG A 41 15.01 9.40 -1.43
N GLU A 42 14.20 10.04 -0.59
CA GLU A 42 13.94 9.57 0.79
C GLU A 42 13.33 8.16 0.80
N PHE A 43 12.43 7.89 -0.15
CA PHE A 43 11.83 6.57 -0.30
C PHE A 43 12.86 5.51 -0.65
N ALA A 44 13.76 5.80 -1.59
CA ALA A 44 14.82 4.89 -1.99
C ALA A 44 15.82 4.65 -0.86
N GLU A 45 16.19 5.68 -0.11
CA GLU A 45 17.06 5.58 1.07
C GLU A 45 16.48 4.62 2.11
N ARG A 46 15.16 4.69 2.38
CA ARG A 46 14.49 3.76 3.29
C ARG A 46 14.47 2.31 2.80
N LEU A 47 14.41 2.11 1.48
CA LEU A 47 14.48 0.78 0.87
C LEU A 47 15.92 0.25 0.73
N GLY A 48 16.94 1.07 1.02
CA GLY A 48 18.34 0.72 0.76
C GLY A 48 18.67 0.63 -0.74
N MET A 49 17.91 1.34 -1.58
CA MET A 49 18.05 1.33 -3.04
C MET A 49 18.39 2.71 -3.58
N THR A 50 18.76 2.79 -4.85
CA THR A 50 18.99 4.08 -5.51
C THR A 50 17.66 4.68 -5.99
N HIS A 51 17.53 6.01 -5.93
CA HIS A 51 16.34 6.69 -6.45
C HIS A 51 16.09 6.40 -7.94
N ARG A 52 17.15 6.09 -8.71
CA ARG A 52 17.08 5.68 -10.11
C ARG A 52 16.30 4.36 -10.26
N VAL A 53 16.54 3.37 -9.40
CA VAL A 53 15.81 2.10 -9.44
C VAL A 53 14.34 2.32 -9.14
N VAL A 54 14.01 3.13 -8.14
CA VAL A 54 12.62 3.50 -7.83
C VAL A 54 11.96 4.22 -9.01
N ALA A 55 12.66 5.15 -9.67
CA ALA A 55 12.13 5.84 -10.84
C ALA A 55 11.83 4.88 -12.00
N LEU A 56 12.74 3.93 -12.30
CA LEU A 56 12.53 2.92 -13.33
C LEU A 56 11.33 2.02 -13.02
N TRP A 57 11.12 1.67 -11.76
CA TRP A 57 9.93 0.90 -11.35
C TRP A 57 8.66 1.71 -11.56
N GLU A 58 8.60 2.95 -11.07
CA GLU A 58 7.42 3.82 -11.19
C GLU A 58 7.03 4.09 -12.65
N ASN A 59 8.02 4.23 -13.54
CA ASN A 59 7.82 4.42 -14.96
C ASN A 59 7.54 3.12 -15.72
N GLN A 60 7.52 1.97 -15.03
CA GLN A 60 7.36 0.62 -15.61
C GLN A 60 8.45 0.25 -16.64
N GLU A 61 9.59 0.94 -16.61
CA GLU A 61 10.74 0.69 -17.47
C GLU A 61 11.54 -0.53 -17.01
N ARG A 62 11.36 -0.95 -15.75
CA ARG A 62 12.01 -2.13 -15.18
C ARG A 62 11.04 -2.90 -14.28
N PRO A 63 10.96 -4.24 -14.39
CA PRO A 63 10.23 -5.04 -13.43
C PRO A 63 10.87 -4.93 -12.03
N ILE A 64 10.02 -5.03 -11.01
CA ILE A 64 10.46 -5.01 -9.62
C ILE A 64 11.07 -6.38 -9.30
N SER A 65 12.31 -6.38 -8.81
CA SER A 65 13.00 -7.62 -8.44
C SER A 65 12.36 -8.26 -7.21
N PRO A 66 12.53 -9.57 -6.98
CA PRO A 66 12.01 -10.24 -5.78
C PRO A 66 12.43 -9.57 -4.47
N VAL A 67 13.69 -9.12 -4.38
CA VAL A 67 14.21 -8.35 -3.23
C VAL A 67 13.50 -7.01 -3.09
N GLY A 68 13.18 -6.34 -4.20
CA GLY A 68 12.42 -5.10 -4.19
C GLY A 68 10.99 -5.29 -3.71
N GLN A 69 10.31 -6.36 -4.14
CA GLN A 69 8.96 -6.69 -3.67
C GLN A 69 8.96 -6.94 -2.16
N GLN A 70 9.87 -7.78 -1.65
CA GLN A 70 10.00 -8.04 -0.21
C GLN A 70 10.28 -6.77 0.61
N ALA A 71 11.11 -5.86 0.08
CA ALA A 71 11.39 -4.58 0.73
C ALA A 71 10.14 -3.69 0.78
N LEU A 72 9.36 -3.64 -0.30
CA LEU A 72 8.10 -2.90 -0.37
C LEU A 72 7.04 -3.50 0.56
N ASP A 73 6.94 -4.84 0.63
CA ASP A 73 6.07 -5.56 1.55
C ASP A 73 6.41 -5.22 3.01
N THR A 74 7.70 -5.29 3.36
CA THR A 74 8.19 -4.94 4.69
C THR A 74 7.90 -3.48 5.03
N MET A 75 8.03 -2.58 4.06
CA MET A 75 7.73 -1.17 4.26
C MET A 75 6.23 -0.96 4.49
N LEU A 76 5.37 -1.61 3.70
CA LEU A 76 3.91 -1.54 3.86
C LEU A 76 3.46 -2.15 5.20
N ASP A 77 4.06 -3.25 5.64
CA ASP A 77 3.80 -3.89 6.93
C ASP A 77 4.13 -2.96 8.12
N ARG A 78 5.19 -2.15 7.98
CA ARG A 78 5.60 -1.17 9.00
C ARG A 78 4.91 0.19 8.90
N ALA A 79 4.02 0.37 7.92
CA ALA A 79 3.31 1.63 7.73
C ALA A 79 2.30 1.87 8.86
N ASP A 80 2.18 3.13 9.29
CA ASP A 80 1.10 3.51 10.19
C ASP A 80 -0.28 3.38 9.51
N ARG A 81 -1.34 3.25 10.30
CA ARG A 81 -2.71 3.07 9.79
C ARG A 81 -3.13 4.17 8.80
N GLN A 82 -2.69 5.42 9.01
CA GLN A 82 -3.05 6.53 8.13
C GLN A 82 -2.32 6.43 6.77
N THR A 83 -1.09 5.94 6.77
CA THR A 83 -0.32 5.66 5.55
C THR A 83 -0.94 4.50 4.79
N VAL A 84 -1.29 3.39 5.46
CA VAL A 84 -1.99 2.26 4.85
C VAL A 84 -3.33 2.69 4.24
N ALA A 85 -4.13 3.49 4.96
CA ALA A 85 -5.41 3.99 4.46
C ALA A 85 -5.24 4.85 3.18
N ARG A 86 -4.24 5.75 3.15
CA ARG A 86 -3.92 6.54 1.95
C ARG A 86 -3.49 5.67 0.78
N PHE A 87 -2.68 4.64 1.04
CA PHE A 87 -2.25 3.68 0.02
C PHE A 87 -3.45 2.94 -0.58
N LEU A 88 -4.34 2.38 0.25
CA LEU A 88 -5.54 1.66 -0.18
C LEU A 88 -6.50 2.51 -1.01
N LEU A 89 -6.68 3.77 -0.60
CA LEU A 89 -7.48 4.74 -1.37
C LEU A 89 -6.84 5.04 -2.73
N ALA A 90 -5.51 5.16 -2.80
CA ALA A 90 -4.80 5.48 -4.04
C ALA A 90 -4.76 4.30 -5.03
N THR A 91 -4.68 3.06 -4.54
CA THR A 91 -4.65 1.85 -5.40
C THR A 91 -6.05 1.40 -5.83
N GLY A 92 -7.10 1.88 -5.17
CA GLY A 92 -8.47 1.40 -5.38
C GLY A 92 -8.71 0.02 -4.78
N GLN A 93 -7.82 -0.45 -3.90
CA GLN A 93 -8.03 -1.66 -3.08
C GLN A 93 -8.93 -1.39 -1.86
N ALA A 94 -9.21 -0.13 -1.56
CA ALA A 94 -10.44 0.24 -0.86
C ALA A 94 -11.62 -0.14 -1.75
N GLY A 95 -11.98 -1.42 -1.74
CA GLY A 95 -12.99 -1.99 -2.60
C GLY A 95 -14.28 -1.20 -2.45
N CYS A 96 -14.77 -0.65 -3.56
CA CYS A 96 -16.21 -0.45 -3.71
C CYS A 96 -16.78 -1.81 -4.11
N PRO A 97 -17.52 -2.52 -3.25
CA PRO A 97 -18.07 -3.84 -3.56
C PRO A 97 -19.19 -3.84 -4.63
N CYS A 98 -19.31 -2.83 -5.49
CA CYS A 98 -20.37 -2.73 -6.51
C CYS A 98 -19.90 -2.71 -7.98
N ARG A 99 -18.64 -3.05 -8.31
CA ARG A 99 -18.18 -3.12 -9.72
C ARG A 99 -18.21 -4.52 -10.35
N ILE A 100 -19.05 -5.43 -9.86
CA ILE A 100 -19.33 -6.69 -10.57
C ILE A 100 -20.79 -6.65 -11.03
N GLY A 101 -21.01 -5.85 -12.07
CA GLY A 101 -22.34 -5.57 -12.60
C GLY A 101 -22.28 -5.17 -14.07
N HIS A 102 -21.58 -5.95 -14.90
CA HIS A 102 -21.80 -5.95 -16.35
C HIS A 102 -21.85 -7.39 -16.87
N HIS A 103 -22.81 -8.15 -16.35
CA HIS A 103 -23.43 -9.20 -17.15
C HIS A 103 -24.22 -8.50 -18.27
N ARG A 104 -23.73 -8.59 -19.51
CA ARG A 104 -24.52 -8.31 -20.70
C ARG A 104 -25.57 -9.42 -20.81
N LEU A 105 -26.83 -9.11 -20.54
CA LEU A 105 -27.95 -9.94 -20.99
C LEU A 105 -27.86 -10.04 -22.53
N PRO A 106 -27.75 -11.25 -23.12
CA PRO A 106 -27.94 -11.39 -24.55
C PRO A 106 -29.40 -11.08 -24.87
N GLY A 107 -29.60 -10.17 -25.82
CA GLY A 107 -30.92 -9.81 -26.33
C GLY A 107 -31.66 -11.07 -26.79
N GLU A 108 -32.81 -11.28 -26.19
CA GLU A 108 -33.92 -12.00 -26.78
C GLU A 108 -34.26 -11.38 -28.15
N HIS A 109 -33.82 -12.05 -29.21
CA HIS A 109 -34.35 -11.83 -30.54
C HIS A 109 -35.24 -13.02 -30.87
N THR A 110 -36.56 -12.78 -30.71
CA THR A 110 -37.74 -13.39 -31.34
C THR A 110 -37.75 -14.90 -31.57
#